data_AF-A0A2M7FJH8-F1
#
_entry.id   AF-A0A2M7FJH8-F1
#
_cell.length_a   1.000
_cell.length_b   1.000
_cell.length_c   1.000
_cell.angle_alpha   90.00
_cell.angle_beta   90.00
_cell.angle_gamma   90.00
#
_symmetry.space_group_name_H-M   'P 1'
#
loop_
_entity.id
_entity.type
_entity.pdbx_description
1 polymer ?
#
loop_
_entity_poly.entity_id
_entity_poly.type
_entity_poly.pdbx_seq_one_letter_code
_entity_poly.pdbx_strand_id
1 'polypeptide(L)'
;MRRTLAKASLHSALNLLFFAVLGTIVLSSTYLLTRDTIAQSVETEKLKLIAQIVPQDSYDNNIVQSTLDLPPDELLGTEETSIGYRATLKGEPSVVVLQPVAPDGYSGKIFLIVAIRSNGEVSGVRVVSHHETPGLGDYIE
;
A
#
# COMPACT_ATOMS: atom_id res chain seq x y z
N MET A 1 -7.27 -55.98 12.65
CA MET A 1 -6.72 -54.78 13.31
C MET A 1 -6.22 -53.70 12.33
N ARG A 2 -5.43 -54.02 11.28
CA ARG A 2 -4.99 -53.00 10.29
C ARG A 2 -6.11 -52.33 9.47
N ARG A 3 -7.18 -53.07 9.10
CA ARG A 3 -8.33 -52.55 8.33
C ARG A 3 -9.20 -51.55 9.09
N THR A 4 -9.26 -51.61 10.43
CA THR A 4 -10.04 -50.69 11.26
C THR A 4 -9.31 -49.36 11.46
N LEU A 5 -7.97 -49.39 11.57
CA LEU A 5 -7.14 -48.19 11.61
C LEU A 5 -7.23 -47.39 10.30
N ALA A 6 -7.11 -48.06 9.14
CA ALA A 6 -7.22 -47.41 7.84
C ALA A 6 -8.60 -46.75 7.60
N LYS A 7 -9.69 -47.40 8.04
CA LYS A 7 -11.04 -46.83 7.97
C LYS A 7 -11.22 -45.61 8.89
N ALA A 8 -10.67 -45.65 10.11
CA ALA A 8 -10.71 -44.52 11.03
C ALA A 8 -9.92 -43.33 10.47
N SER A 9 -8.70 -43.56 9.96
CA SER A 9 -7.90 -42.52 9.31
C SER A 9 -8.59 -41.92 8.08
N LEU A 10 -9.28 -42.74 7.27
CA LEU A 10 -10.03 -42.25 6.10
C LEU A 10 -11.21 -41.35 6.53
N HIS A 11 -11.94 -41.73 7.58
CA HIS A 11 -13.02 -40.90 8.12
C HIS A 11 -12.52 -39.54 8.63
N SER A 12 -11.42 -39.53 9.38
CA SER A 12 -10.82 -38.29 9.85
C SER A 12 -10.33 -37.41 8.70
N ALA A 13 -9.72 -38.00 7.67
CA ALA A 13 -9.28 -37.28 6.47
C ALA A 13 -10.47 -36.67 5.70
N LEU A 14 -11.57 -37.42 5.55
CA LEU A 14 -12.79 -36.91 4.92
C LEU A 14 -13.43 -35.78 5.72
N ASN A 15 -13.47 -35.87 7.05
CA ASN A 15 -13.98 -34.80 7.89
C ASN A 15 -13.11 -33.53 7.78
N LEU A 16 -11.78 -33.68 7.79
CA LEU A 16 -10.87 -32.55 7.60
C LEU A 16 -11.04 -31.91 6.22
N LEU A 17 -11.14 -32.74 5.17
CA LEU A 17 -11.39 -32.26 3.81
C LEU A 17 -12.69 -31.47 3.73
N PHE A 18 -13.77 -31.98 4.35
CA PHE A 18 -15.05 -31.30 4.40
C PHE A 18 -14.94 -29.90 5.04
N PHE A 19 -14.32 -29.79 6.21
CA PHE A 19 -14.13 -28.50 6.87
C PHE A 19 -13.20 -27.57 6.10
N ALA A 20 -12.15 -28.09 5.48
CA ALA A 20 -11.23 -27.31 4.66
C ALA A 20 -11.94 -26.74 3.42
N VAL A 21 -12.73 -27.56 2.71
CA VAL A 21 -13.52 -27.12 1.56
C VAL A 21 -14.55 -26.08 1.98
N LEU A 22 -15.30 -26.35 3.06
CA LEU A 22 -16.30 -25.42 3.56
C LEU A 22 -15.69 -24.07 3.95
N GLY A 23 -14.58 -24.09 4.70
CA GLY A 23 -13.85 -22.88 5.09
C GLY A 23 -13.32 -22.12 3.88
N THR A 24 -12.80 -22.82 2.87
CA THR A 24 -12.31 -22.20 1.62
C THR A 24 -13.44 -21.53 0.85
N ILE A 25 -14.62 -22.18 0.75
CA ILE A 25 -15.79 -21.60 0.08
C ILE A 25 -16.24 -20.31 0.78
N VAL A 26 -16.35 -20.34 2.11
CA VAL A 26 -16.74 -19.16 2.90
C VAL A 26 -15.73 -18.04 2.71
N LEU A 27 -14.44 -18.33 2.90
CA LEU A 27 -13.37 -17.34 2.77
C LEU A 27 -13.30 -16.74 1.36
N SER A 28 -13.35 -17.59 0.33
CA SER A 28 -13.30 -17.13 -1.07
C SER A 28 -14.54 -16.31 -1.44
N SER A 29 -15.72 -16.69 -0.96
CA SER A 29 -16.95 -15.93 -1.23
C SER A 29 -16.89 -14.56 -0.58
N THR A 30 -16.45 -14.49 0.69
CA THR A 30 -16.23 -13.21 1.38
C THR A 30 -15.22 -12.35 0.62
N TYR A 31 -14.07 -12.92 0.24
CA TYR A 31 -13.05 -12.19 -0.52
C TYR A 31 -13.58 -11.64 -1.85
N LEU A 32 -14.30 -12.44 -2.64
CA LEU A 32 -14.84 -12.00 -3.92
C LEU A 32 -15.88 -10.89 -3.78
N LEU A 33 -16.66 -10.90 -2.70
CA LEU A 33 -17.66 -9.86 -2.42
C LEU A 33 -17.05 -8.58 -1.87
N THR A 34 -15.93 -8.64 -1.14
CA THR A 34 -15.34 -7.47 -0.48
C THR A 34 -14.17 -6.85 -1.25
N ARG A 35 -13.56 -7.57 -2.20
CA ARG A 35 -12.36 -7.11 -2.93
C ARG A 35 -12.54 -5.73 -3.57
N ASP A 36 -13.70 -5.44 -4.16
CA ASP A 36 -13.93 -4.20 -4.90
C ASP A 36 -14.09 -3.02 -3.93
N THR A 37 -14.80 -3.23 -2.81
CA THR A 37 -14.92 -2.24 -1.72
C THR A 37 -13.57 -1.96 -1.06
N ILE A 38 -12.74 -2.98 -0.87
CA ILE A 38 -11.38 -2.84 -0.35
C ILE A 38 -10.54 -2.01 -1.32
N ALA A 39 -10.61 -2.29 -2.63
CA ALA A 39 -9.87 -1.53 -3.63
C ALA A 39 -10.24 -0.03 -3.63
N GLN A 40 -11.54 0.29 -3.57
CA GLN A 40 -12.01 1.68 -3.50
C GLN A 40 -11.59 2.39 -2.22
N SER A 41 -11.61 1.67 -1.09
CA SER A 41 -11.17 2.20 0.20
C SER A 41 -9.67 2.49 0.17
N VAL A 42 -8.86 1.60 -0.40
CA VAL A 42 -7.42 1.80 -0.60
C VAL A 42 -7.14 3.03 -1.47
N GLU A 43 -7.87 3.20 -2.58
CA GLU A 43 -7.72 4.38 -3.45
C GLU A 43 -8.08 5.68 -2.72
N THR A 44 -9.15 5.67 -1.93
CA THR A 44 -9.60 6.83 -1.15
C THR A 44 -8.60 7.21 -0.07
N GLU A 45 -8.04 6.25 0.65
CA GLU A 45 -7.01 6.52 1.67
C GLU A 45 -5.72 7.07 1.03
N LYS A 46 -5.31 6.55 -0.13
CA LYS A 46 -4.19 7.11 -0.90
C LYS A 46 -4.44 8.56 -1.31
N LEU A 47 -5.64 8.86 -1.81
CA LEU A 47 -6.03 10.22 -2.17
C LEU A 47 -5.97 11.16 -0.96
N LYS A 48 -6.41 10.72 0.22
CA LYS A 48 -6.33 11.53 1.45
C LYS A 48 -4.89 11.88 1.80
N LEU A 49 -3.98 10.91 1.76
CA LEU A 49 -2.57 11.15 2.05
C LEU A 49 -1.94 12.14 1.05
N ILE A 50 -2.23 11.99 -0.24
CA ILE A 50 -1.76 12.90 -1.29
C ILE A 50 -2.35 14.30 -1.10
N ALA A 51 -3.65 14.40 -0.81
CA ALA A 51 -4.33 15.68 -0.63
C ALA A 51 -3.84 16.47 0.60
N GLN A 52 -3.17 15.82 1.55
CA GLN A 52 -2.54 16.51 2.69
C GLN A 52 -1.24 17.22 2.30
N ILE A 53 -0.56 16.79 1.23
CA ILE A 53 0.76 17.30 0.82
C ILE A 53 0.73 18.02 -0.54
N VAL A 54 -0.32 17.82 -1.33
CA VAL A 54 -0.54 18.48 -2.62
C VAL A 54 -1.68 19.50 -2.48
N PRO A 55 -1.44 20.81 -2.71
CA PRO A 55 -2.50 21.80 -2.70
C PRO A 55 -3.59 21.49 -3.74
N GLN A 56 -4.87 21.58 -3.36
CA GLN A 56 -5.99 21.23 -4.24
C GLN A 56 -6.12 22.13 -5.48
N ASP A 57 -5.61 23.37 -5.41
CA ASP A 57 -5.60 24.33 -6.51
C ASP A 57 -4.46 24.08 -7.51
N SER A 58 -3.54 23.15 -7.19
CA SER A 58 -2.38 22.85 -8.02
C SER A 58 -2.63 21.80 -9.09
N TYR A 59 -3.81 21.18 -9.19
CA TYR A 59 -4.09 20.13 -10.18
C TYR A 59 -5.57 20.01 -10.54
N ASP A 60 -5.87 19.45 -11.71
CA ASP A 60 -7.22 19.17 -12.20
C ASP A 60 -7.44 17.71 -12.66
N ASN A 61 -6.39 16.89 -12.64
CA ASN A 61 -6.43 15.48 -13.03
C ASN A 61 -6.68 14.53 -11.84
N ASN A 62 -7.02 13.27 -12.15
CA ASN A 62 -7.00 12.20 -11.15
C ASN A 62 -5.55 11.74 -10.91
N ILE A 63 -4.92 12.26 -9.86
CA ILE A 63 -3.51 11.97 -9.51
C ILE A 63 -3.26 10.48 -9.29
N VAL A 64 -4.17 9.75 -8.63
CA VAL A 64 -3.94 8.35 -8.27
C VAL A 64 -3.94 7.41 -9.47
N GLN A 65 -4.56 7.84 -10.58
CA GLN A 65 -4.52 7.13 -11.86
C GLN A 65 -3.36 7.59 -12.76
N SER A 66 -2.74 8.72 -12.45
CA SER A 66 -1.63 9.31 -13.20
C SER A 66 -0.30 8.86 -12.57
N THR A 67 0.05 7.60 -12.79
CA THR A 67 1.24 6.96 -12.22
C THR A 67 2.45 7.07 -13.14
N LEU A 68 3.63 7.02 -12.53
CA LEU A 68 4.94 6.95 -13.17
C LEU A 68 5.71 5.78 -12.57
N ASP A 69 6.21 4.89 -13.40
CA ASP A 69 7.15 3.86 -12.94
C ASP A 69 8.53 4.49 -12.79
N LEU A 70 9.05 4.44 -11.57
CA LEU A 70 10.36 4.98 -11.20
C LEU A 70 11.32 3.80 -11.02
N PRO A 71 12.44 3.75 -11.74
CA PRO A 71 13.44 2.71 -11.53
C PRO A 71 14.01 2.80 -10.10
N PRO A 72 14.67 1.74 -9.61
CA PRO A 72 15.44 1.80 -8.38
C PRO A 72 16.39 3.00 -8.39
N ASP A 73 16.41 3.74 -7.29
CA ASP A 73 17.13 5.00 -7.18
C ASP A 73 17.61 5.17 -5.73
N GLU A 74 18.89 5.48 -5.57
CA GLU A 74 19.55 5.62 -4.27
C GLU A 74 19.06 6.86 -3.52
N LEU A 75 18.74 7.96 -4.21
CA LEU A 75 18.21 9.18 -3.59
C LEU A 75 16.79 8.98 -3.06
N LEU A 76 16.02 8.08 -3.67
CA LEU A 76 14.72 7.65 -3.17
C LEU A 76 14.84 6.52 -2.15
N GLY A 77 16.01 5.91 -1.98
CA GLY A 77 16.20 4.74 -1.12
C GLY A 77 15.39 3.51 -1.55
N THR A 78 14.96 3.46 -2.81
CA THR A 78 14.14 2.37 -3.37
C THR A 78 15.02 1.37 -4.11
N GLU A 79 15.00 0.11 -3.67
CA GLU A 79 15.78 -0.99 -4.27
C GLU A 79 15.07 -1.65 -5.47
N GLU A 80 13.75 -1.45 -5.58
CA GLU A 80 12.90 -1.98 -6.65
C GLU A 80 12.17 -0.83 -7.39
N THR A 81 11.52 -1.15 -8.51
CA THR A 81 10.69 -0.17 -9.22
C THR A 81 9.58 0.32 -8.31
N SER A 82 9.48 1.63 -8.14
CA SER A 82 8.49 2.30 -7.30
C SER A 82 7.53 3.14 -8.14
N ILE A 83 6.43 3.57 -7.53
CA ILE A 83 5.39 4.36 -8.21
C ILE A 83 5.50 5.82 -7.77
N GLY A 84 5.69 6.72 -8.73
CA GLY A 84 5.43 8.15 -8.57
C GLY A 84 4.02 8.49 -9.03
N TYR A 85 3.44 9.58 -8.50
CA TYR A 85 2.17 10.12 -8.98
C TYR A 85 2.38 11.51 -9.55
N ARG A 86 1.81 11.78 -10.73
CA ARG A 86 1.94 13.07 -11.42
C ARG A 86 0.61 13.81 -11.39
N ALA A 87 0.62 14.97 -10.77
CA ALA A 87 -0.43 15.96 -10.86
C ALA A 87 -0.19 16.87 -12.06
N THR A 88 -1.27 17.20 -12.77
CA THR A 88 -1.26 18.13 -13.88
C THR A 88 -2.32 19.20 -13.66
N LEU A 89 -2.06 20.41 -14.14
CA LEU A 89 -3.02 21.50 -14.16
C LEU A 89 -3.09 22.03 -15.59
N LYS A 90 -4.30 22.03 -16.19
CA LYS A 90 -4.53 22.46 -17.58
C LYS A 90 -3.64 21.74 -18.60
N GLY A 91 -3.34 20.47 -18.34
CA GLY A 91 -2.50 19.62 -19.19
C GLY A 91 -0.98 19.72 -18.95
N GLU A 92 -0.52 20.64 -18.09
CA GLU A 92 0.90 20.79 -17.76
C GLU A 92 1.23 20.12 -16.41
N PRO A 93 2.38 19.43 -16.26
CA PRO A 93 2.82 18.89 -14.98
C PRO A 93 3.00 19.99 -13.93
N SER A 94 2.32 19.86 -12.80
CA SER A 94 2.32 20.87 -11.74
C SER A 94 3.00 20.38 -10.46
N VAL A 95 2.76 19.13 -10.09
CA VAL A 95 3.32 18.49 -8.88
C VAL A 95 3.63 17.03 -9.19
N VAL A 96 4.73 16.52 -8.64
CA VAL A 96 5.04 15.10 -8.59
C VAL A 96 5.07 14.64 -7.15
N VAL A 97 4.43 13.51 -6.86
CA VAL A 97 4.48 12.84 -5.56
C VAL A 97 5.38 11.63 -5.71
N LEU A 98 6.44 11.60 -4.91
CA LEU A 98 7.42 10.52 -4.86
C LEU A 98 7.25 9.75 -3.56
N GLN A 99 7.67 8.49 -3.56
CA GLN A 99 7.57 7.59 -2.41
C GLN A 99 8.95 7.18 -1.89
N PRO A 100 9.75 8.11 -1.34
CA PRO A 100 11.07 7.75 -0.85
C PRO A 100 11.00 6.89 0.41
N VAL A 101 12.03 6.07 0.58
CA VAL A 101 12.24 5.21 1.73
C VAL A 101 13.53 5.65 2.40
N ALA A 102 13.46 6.06 3.65
CA ALA A 102 14.67 6.29 4.45
C ALA A 102 15.08 4.93 5.07
N PRO A 103 16.21 4.33 4.65
CA PRO A 103 16.61 3.00 5.12
C PRO A 103 17.11 3.02 6.57
N ASP A 104 17.59 4.17 7.05
CA ASP A 104 18.36 4.31 8.30
C ASP A 104 17.52 4.71 9.52
N GLY A 105 16.25 4.31 9.59
CA GLY A 105 15.46 4.47 10.82
C GLY A 105 15.96 3.54 11.93
N TYR A 106 15.83 3.97 13.19
CA TYR A 106 16.37 3.22 14.33
C TYR A 106 15.71 1.85 14.48
N SER A 107 14.42 1.78 14.17
CA SER A 107 13.63 0.55 14.20
C SER A 107 13.34 -0.02 12.79
N GLY A 108 14.08 0.43 11.77
CA GLY A 108 13.94 -0.04 10.39
C GLY A 108 13.54 1.05 9.40
N LYS A 109 13.08 0.63 8.21
CA LYS A 109 12.78 1.54 7.11
C LYS A 109 11.61 2.48 7.44
N ILE A 110 11.74 3.76 7.05
CA ILE A 110 10.68 4.77 7.15
C ILE A 110 10.17 5.04 5.73
N PHE A 111 8.88 4.83 5.52
CA PHE A 111 8.23 5.05 4.23
C PHE A 111 7.60 6.44 4.20
N LEU A 112 7.96 7.24 3.21
CA LEU A 112 7.50 8.61 3.08
C LEU A 112 6.74 8.83 1.77
N ILE A 113 5.96 9.90 1.75
CA ILE A 113 5.48 10.53 0.53
C ILE A 113 5.93 11.98 0.52
N VAL A 114 6.49 12.41 -0.60
CA VAL A 114 7.03 13.75 -0.79
C VAL A 114 6.41 14.35 -2.04
N ALA A 115 5.76 15.49 -1.92
CA ALA A 115 5.21 16.22 -3.04
C ALA A 115 6.13 17.39 -3.42
N ILE A 116 6.51 17.45 -4.69
CA ILE A 116 7.44 18.43 -5.26
C ILE A 116 6.74 19.15 -6.41
N ARG A 117 6.66 20.47 -6.33
CA ARG A 117 6.10 21.32 -7.39
C ARG A 117 7.03 21.39 -8.60
N SER A 118 6.49 21.79 -9.74
CA SER A 118 7.27 21.98 -10.99
C SER A 118 8.39 23.03 -10.88
N ASN A 119 8.32 23.94 -9.90
CA ASN A 119 9.38 24.90 -9.59
C ASN A 119 10.50 24.31 -8.69
N GLY A 120 10.42 23.04 -8.31
CA GLY A 120 11.38 22.36 -7.42
C GLY A 120 11.12 22.52 -5.92
N GLU A 121 10.09 23.27 -5.53
CA GLU A 121 9.72 23.45 -4.13
C GLU A 121 8.98 22.21 -3.59
N VAL A 122 9.33 21.79 -2.37
CA VAL A 122 8.59 20.72 -1.67
C VAL A 122 7.29 21.30 -1.12
N SER A 123 6.15 20.81 -1.62
CA SER A 123 4.83 21.26 -1.15
C SER A 123 4.40 20.59 0.16
N GLY A 124 4.92 19.40 0.45
CA GLY A 124 4.66 18.70 1.69
C GLY A 124 5.35 17.34 1.76
N VAL A 125 5.53 16.84 2.98
CA VAL A 125 6.08 15.52 3.30
C VAL A 125 5.19 14.86 4.34
N ARG A 126 4.91 13.57 4.18
CA ARG A 126 4.22 12.76 5.18
C ARG A 126 4.86 11.39 5.31
N VAL A 127 4.86 10.88 6.54
CA VAL A 127 5.25 9.49 6.81
C VAL A 127 4.04 8.60 6.59
N VAL A 128 4.22 7.57 5.78
CA VAL A 128 3.19 6.55 5.49
C VAL A 128 3.25 5.43 6.50
N SER A 129 4.46 5.02 6.89
CA SER A 129 4.69 3.96 7.85
C SER A 129 6.10 4.03 8.41
N HIS A 130 6.23 3.76 9.71
CA HIS A 130 7.49 3.59 10.42
C HIS A 130 7.27 2.66 11.62
N HIS A 131 8.37 2.22 12.24
CA HIS A 131 8.34 1.36 13.44
C HIS A 131 9.07 1.99 14.62
N GLU A 132 9.22 3.31 14.61
CA GLU A 132 9.94 4.05 15.66
C GLU A 132 9.29 3.89 17.02
N THR A 133 10.08 4.09 18.07
CA THR A 133 9.60 3.87 19.44
C THR A 133 8.61 4.97 19.84
N PRO A 134 7.39 4.62 20.30
CA PRO A 134 6.40 5.61 20.72
C PRO A 134 6.93 6.53 21.83
N GLY A 135 6.70 7.84 21.69
CA GLY A 135 7.17 8.87 22.62
C GLY A 135 8.67 9.17 22.56
N LEU A 136 9.42 8.61 21.60
CA LEU A 136 10.83 8.93 21.35
C LEU A 136 11.10 9.29 19.89
N GLY A 137 10.63 8.48 18.95
CA GLY A 137 10.89 8.63 17.51
C GLY A 137 9.63 8.77 16.65
N ASP A 138 8.44 8.77 17.27
CA ASP A 138 7.15 8.89 16.60
C ASP A 138 6.73 10.34 16.29
N TYR A 139 7.58 11.33 16.58
CA TYR A 139 7.32 12.74 16.27
C TYR A 139 7.23 13.06 14.76
N ILE A 140 7.42 12.06 13.90
CA ILE A 140 7.40 12.17 12.45
C ILE A 140 6.04 11.80 11.82
N GLU A 141 5.04 11.44 12.63
CA GLU A 141 3.65 11.20 12.17
C GLU A 141 2.94 12.46 11.62
#